data_AF-A0A3R9SLX7-F1
#
_entry.id   AF-A0A3R9SLX7-F1
#
_cell.length_a   1.000
_cell.length_b   1.000
_cell.length_c   1.000
_cell.angle_alpha   90.00
_cell.angle_beta   90.00
_cell.angle_gamma   90.00
#
_symmetry.space_group_name_H-M   'P 1'
#
loop_
_entity.id
_entity.type
_entity.pdbx_description
1 polymer ?
#
loop_
_entity_poly.entity_id
_entity_poly.type
_entity_poly.pdbx_seq_one_letter_code
_entity_poly.pdbx_strand_id
1 'polypeptide(L)'
;MTTTPPTTLAERQSLAHGPLGIALLHIDRAHRGLTSWQVVHRQLAQVHPLIDGDEAGLFLGAPAMAYVLHLAAAGSTRYAAALDTLDHVVAAHTRRRLAAAHARIDHGRYAAFAEYDLLRGLTGLGALLLRRRPDGDELRRVLEYLVRLTEPLTAPDGRQRPGWWVGHAPTINSAATPGGHANAGLAHGITGPLALLALAKRRGITVDGHDTALTRICRWLDQIRRSDHRGTRWPRWISDEGPA
;
A
#
# COMPACT_ATOMS: atom_id res chain seq x y z
N MET A 1 32.81 0.19 23.76
CA MET A 1 32.43 -0.05 22.35
C MET A 1 31.05 -0.67 22.32
N THR A 2 30.02 0.15 22.15
CA THR A 2 28.64 -0.32 21.94
C THR A 2 28.51 -0.78 20.50
N THR A 3 28.67 -2.08 20.27
CA THR A 3 28.40 -2.71 18.98
C THR A 3 26.92 -2.54 18.67
N THR A 4 26.62 -1.73 17.65
CA THR A 4 25.28 -1.62 17.08
C THR A 4 24.83 -3.02 16.66
N PRO A 5 23.64 -3.50 17.06
CA PRO A 5 23.15 -4.80 16.62
C PRO A 5 23.11 -4.86 15.08
N PRO A 6 23.37 -6.03 14.47
CA PRO A 6 23.36 -6.15 13.02
C PRO A 6 21.97 -5.81 12.48
N THR A 7 21.91 -4.84 11.57
CA THR A 7 20.69 -4.44 10.88
C THR A 7 20.10 -5.64 10.13
N THR A 8 18.84 -5.93 10.38
CA THR A 8 18.15 -7.07 9.74
C THR A 8 18.07 -6.88 8.23
N LEU A 9 17.90 -7.96 7.48
CA LEU A 9 17.70 -7.89 6.03
C LEU A 9 16.52 -6.97 5.66
N ALA A 10 15.45 -6.97 6.46
CA ALA A 10 14.29 -6.11 6.24
C ALA A 10 14.60 -4.63 6.49
N GLU A 11 15.31 -4.29 7.56
CA GLU A 11 15.69 -2.91 7.87
C GLU A 11 16.61 -2.31 6.79
N ARG A 12 17.55 -3.09 6.23
CA ARG A 12 18.47 -2.63 5.17
C ARG A 12 17.79 -2.21 3.87
N GLN A 13 16.54 -2.61 3.67
CA GLN A 13 15.74 -2.28 2.49
C GLN A 13 14.37 -1.68 2.84
N SER A 14 14.24 -1.15 4.06
CA SER A 14 13.03 -0.45 4.49
C SER A 14 13.01 0.97 3.94
N LEU A 15 11.89 1.37 3.38
CA LEU A 15 11.64 2.77 3.02
C LEU A 15 11.35 3.64 4.25
N ALA A 16 10.75 3.07 5.29
CA ALA A 16 10.33 3.80 6.49
C ALA A 16 11.49 4.05 7.46
N HIS A 17 12.35 3.04 7.67
CA HIS A 17 13.38 3.08 8.73
C HIS A 17 14.78 2.75 8.22
N GLY A 18 14.95 2.60 6.90
CA GLY A 18 16.16 2.05 6.31
C GLY A 18 16.87 2.96 5.31
N PRO A 19 17.98 2.46 4.73
CA PRO A 19 18.78 3.17 3.73
C PRO A 19 17.99 3.66 2.53
N LEU A 20 16.93 2.95 2.12
CA LEU A 20 16.08 3.38 1.00
C LEU A 20 15.36 4.70 1.28
N GLY A 21 14.90 4.94 2.51
CA GLY A 21 14.33 6.22 2.92
C GLY A 21 15.37 7.35 2.90
N ILE A 22 16.57 7.06 3.41
CA ILE A 22 17.70 8.02 3.41
C ILE A 22 18.12 8.37 1.97
N ALA A 23 18.13 7.39 1.06
CA ALA A 23 18.47 7.59 -0.34
C ALA A 23 17.54 8.60 -1.03
N LEU A 24 16.27 8.73 -0.63
CA LEU A 24 15.35 9.72 -1.19
C LEU A 24 15.82 11.17 -0.98
N LEU A 25 16.39 11.47 0.19
CA LEU A 25 16.98 12.80 0.45
C LEU A 25 18.19 13.04 -0.46
N HIS A 26 19.05 12.04 -0.64
CA HIS A 26 20.20 12.17 -1.54
C HIS A 26 19.78 12.30 -3.01
N ILE A 27 18.70 11.63 -3.42
CA ILE A 27 18.10 11.77 -4.75
C ILE A 27 17.57 13.20 -4.96
N ASP A 28 16.81 13.76 -4.03
CA ASP A 28 16.33 15.16 -4.13
C ASP A 28 17.51 16.15 -4.20
N ARG A 29 18.53 15.96 -3.36
CA ARG A 29 19.76 16.77 -3.41
C ARG A 29 20.48 16.63 -4.75
N ALA A 30 20.54 15.43 -5.33
CA ALA A 30 21.23 15.19 -6.60
C ALA A 30 20.49 15.86 -7.78
N HIS A 31 19.16 15.83 -7.77
CA HIS A 31 18.33 16.58 -8.73
C HIS A 31 18.57 18.09 -8.67
N ARG A 32 18.90 18.62 -7.48
CA ARG A 32 19.26 20.04 -7.28
C ARG A 32 20.75 20.35 -7.48
N GLY A 33 21.57 19.38 -7.88
CA GLY A 33 23.02 19.55 -8.04
C GLY A 33 23.81 19.68 -6.73
N LEU A 34 23.20 19.38 -5.58
CA LEU A 34 23.79 19.51 -4.23
C LEU A 34 24.55 18.24 -3.77
N THR A 35 24.50 17.17 -4.56
CA THR A 35 25.30 15.95 -4.37
C THR A 35 25.46 15.23 -5.70
N SER A 36 26.48 14.37 -5.82
CA SER A 36 26.71 13.62 -7.04
C SER A 36 25.86 12.35 -7.11
N TRP A 37 25.45 11.97 -8.32
CA TRP A 37 24.77 10.70 -8.56
C TRP A 37 25.61 9.47 -8.20
N GLN A 38 26.95 9.61 -8.11
CA GLN A 38 27.83 8.54 -7.64
C GLN A 38 27.59 8.18 -6.17
N VAL A 39 27.28 9.17 -5.31
CA VAL A 39 26.95 8.94 -3.90
C VAL A 39 25.65 8.15 -3.79
N VAL A 40 24.61 8.60 -4.53
CA VAL A 40 23.31 7.91 -4.60
C VAL A 40 23.49 6.47 -5.09
N HIS A 41 24.25 6.27 -6.17
CA HIS A 41 24.47 4.94 -6.73
C HIS A 41 25.17 4.01 -5.75
N ARG A 42 26.21 4.49 -5.04
CA ARG A 42 26.94 3.69 -4.05
C ARG A 42 26.04 3.23 -2.90
N GLN A 43 25.18 4.11 -2.41
CA GLN A 43 24.21 3.76 -1.36
C GLN A 43 23.22 2.70 -1.85
N LEU A 44 22.66 2.87 -3.04
CA LEU A 44 21.67 1.93 -3.60
C LEU A 44 22.28 0.56 -3.93
N ALA A 45 23.52 0.53 -4.42
CA ALA A 45 24.23 -0.72 -4.74
C ALA A 45 24.49 -1.60 -3.50
N GLN A 46 24.48 -1.02 -2.29
CA GLN A 46 24.65 -1.77 -1.04
C GLN A 46 23.37 -2.49 -0.59
N VAL A 47 22.20 -2.18 -1.17
CA VAL A 47 20.91 -2.75 -0.80
C VAL A 47 20.65 -4.01 -1.65
N HIS A 48 21.32 -5.11 -1.30
CA HIS A 48 21.12 -6.43 -1.88
C HIS A 48 21.41 -7.55 -0.85
N PRO A 49 20.81 -8.75 -0.98
CA PRO A 49 19.73 -9.10 -1.90
C PRO A 49 18.41 -8.41 -1.53
N LEU A 50 17.51 -8.26 -2.50
CA LEU A 50 16.18 -7.69 -2.28
C LEU A 50 15.18 -8.77 -1.88
N ILE A 51 14.33 -8.45 -0.90
CA ILE A 51 13.15 -9.25 -0.57
C ILE A 51 12.10 -9.09 -1.67
N ASP A 52 11.62 -10.20 -2.22
CA ASP A 52 10.55 -10.28 -3.23
C ASP A 52 9.42 -11.28 -2.87
N GLY A 53 9.49 -11.82 -1.64
CA GLY A 53 8.50 -12.68 -1.00
C GLY A 53 7.20 -11.95 -0.63
N ASP A 54 6.30 -12.63 0.09
CA ASP A 54 4.95 -12.13 0.41
C ASP A 54 4.94 -10.88 1.30
N GLU A 55 6.01 -10.67 2.05
CA GLU A 55 6.26 -9.52 2.92
C GLU A 55 6.68 -8.26 2.14
N ALA A 56 7.10 -8.41 0.87
CA ALA A 56 7.47 -7.28 0.02
C ALA A 56 6.27 -6.37 -0.24
N GLY A 57 6.53 -5.07 -0.32
CA GLY A 57 5.50 -4.06 -0.52
C GLY A 57 6.12 -2.70 -0.82
N LEU A 58 5.30 -1.66 -0.95
CA LEU A 58 5.79 -0.32 -1.29
C LEU A 58 6.88 0.18 -0.32
N PHE A 59 6.84 -0.25 0.95
CA PHE A 59 7.78 0.16 1.99
C PHE A 59 8.90 -0.86 2.30
N LEU A 60 8.92 -2.01 1.61
CA LEU A 60 9.92 -3.06 1.85
C LEU A 60 10.27 -3.82 0.57
N GLY A 61 11.56 -4.04 0.34
CA GLY A 61 12.03 -5.00 -0.66
C GLY A 61 12.08 -4.47 -2.08
N ALA A 62 11.89 -5.36 -3.05
CA ALA A 62 11.95 -5.06 -4.47
C ALA A 62 11.00 -3.92 -4.90
N PRO A 63 9.72 -3.86 -4.44
CA PRO A 63 8.85 -2.73 -4.79
C PRO A 63 9.34 -1.40 -4.20
N ALA A 64 9.89 -1.39 -2.99
CA ALA A 64 10.48 -0.19 -2.40
C ALA A 64 11.71 0.29 -3.17
N MET A 65 12.60 -0.63 -3.57
CA MET A 65 13.74 -0.30 -4.43
C MET A 65 13.27 0.26 -5.77
N ALA A 66 12.28 -0.37 -6.42
CA ALA A 66 11.70 0.11 -7.67
C ALA A 66 11.14 1.53 -7.56
N TYR A 67 10.49 1.84 -6.44
CA TYR A 67 9.99 3.18 -6.15
C TYR A 67 11.12 4.21 -6.05
N VAL A 68 12.17 3.89 -5.29
CA VAL A 68 13.35 4.77 -5.12
C VAL A 68 14.08 4.99 -6.44
N LEU A 69 14.33 3.92 -7.21
CA LEU A 69 14.97 4.01 -8.52
C LEU A 69 14.14 4.81 -9.51
N HIS A 70 12.81 4.69 -9.48
CA HIS A 70 11.94 5.50 -10.31
C HIS A 70 12.10 7.00 -10.01
N LEU A 71 12.18 7.38 -8.73
CA LEU A 71 12.39 8.78 -8.34
C LEU A 71 13.79 9.28 -8.73
N ALA A 72 14.80 8.41 -8.64
CA ALA A 72 16.16 8.72 -9.08
C ALA A 72 16.28 8.87 -10.61
N ALA A 73 15.43 8.18 -11.36
CA ALA A 73 15.44 8.19 -12.82
C ALA A 73 14.70 9.39 -13.44
N ALA A 74 13.92 10.15 -12.67
CA ALA A 74 13.06 11.23 -13.19
C ALA A 74 13.80 12.14 -14.19
N GLY A 75 13.34 12.14 -15.45
CA GLY A 75 13.95 12.92 -16.55
C GLY A 75 15.22 12.32 -17.18
N SER A 76 15.55 11.06 -16.91
CA SER A 76 16.76 10.39 -17.41
C SER A 76 16.54 8.89 -17.69
N THR A 77 17.52 8.24 -18.32
CA THR A 77 17.56 6.79 -18.54
C THR A 77 18.32 6.02 -17.45
N ARG A 78 18.66 6.71 -16.35
CA ARG A 78 19.40 6.10 -15.23
C ARG A 78 18.62 4.92 -14.67
N TYR A 79 19.32 3.82 -14.41
CA TYR A 79 18.74 2.58 -13.85
C TYR A 79 17.68 1.90 -14.72
N ALA A 80 17.57 2.22 -16.02
CA ALA A 80 16.55 1.63 -16.90
C ALA A 80 16.55 0.09 -16.86
N ALA A 81 17.71 -0.56 -16.96
CA ALA A 81 17.81 -2.02 -16.89
C ALA A 81 17.38 -2.59 -15.53
N ALA A 82 17.81 -1.97 -14.42
CA ALA A 82 17.42 -2.41 -13.08
C ALA A 82 15.91 -2.23 -12.84
N LEU A 83 15.34 -1.13 -13.35
CA LEU A 83 13.92 -0.86 -13.28
C LEU A 83 13.11 -1.85 -14.11
N ASP A 84 13.57 -2.24 -15.30
CA ASP A 84 12.90 -3.25 -16.12
C ASP A 84 12.86 -4.61 -15.41
N THR A 85 13.98 -5.06 -14.83
CA THR A 85 14.01 -6.27 -14.01
C THR A 85 13.04 -6.19 -12.83
N LEU A 86 13.04 -5.07 -12.11
CA LEU A 86 12.15 -4.89 -10.95
C LEU A 86 10.68 -4.79 -11.36
N ASP A 87 10.36 -4.23 -12.52
CA ASP A 87 8.99 -4.16 -13.03
C ASP A 87 8.45 -5.59 -13.27
N HIS A 88 9.27 -6.52 -13.78
CA HIS A 88 8.89 -7.94 -13.90
C HIS A 88 8.67 -8.61 -12.54
N VAL A 89 9.55 -8.35 -11.56
CA VAL A 89 9.42 -8.89 -10.19
C VAL A 89 8.15 -8.38 -9.52
N VAL A 90 7.90 -7.07 -9.59
CA VAL A 90 6.71 -6.42 -9.03
C VAL A 90 5.44 -6.95 -9.70
N ALA A 91 5.44 -7.12 -11.02
CA ALA A 91 4.29 -7.67 -11.73
C ALA A 91 3.98 -9.11 -11.30
N ALA A 92 4.99 -9.98 -11.22
CA ALA A 92 4.84 -11.35 -10.75
C ALA A 92 4.34 -11.42 -9.30
N HIS A 93 4.92 -10.61 -8.40
CA HIS A 93 4.49 -10.50 -7.02
C HIS A 93 3.03 -10.02 -6.90
N THR A 94 2.65 -8.98 -7.66
CA THR A 94 1.29 -8.44 -7.69
C THR A 94 0.27 -9.50 -8.13
N ARG A 95 0.59 -10.29 -9.18
CA ARG A 95 -0.30 -11.38 -9.66
C ARG A 95 -0.54 -12.44 -8.59
N ARG A 96 0.49 -12.85 -7.84
CA ARG A 96 0.35 -13.84 -6.74
C ARG A 96 -0.55 -13.29 -5.64
N ARG A 97 -0.30 -12.05 -5.21
CA ARG A 97 -1.06 -11.37 -4.16
C ARG A 97 -2.54 -11.18 -4.55
N LEU A 98 -2.81 -10.84 -5.81
CA LEU A 98 -4.18 -10.75 -6.35
C LEU A 98 -4.90 -12.09 -6.33
N ALA A 99 -4.25 -13.18 -6.74
CA ALA A 99 -4.84 -14.52 -6.72
C ALA A 99 -5.25 -14.92 -5.29
N ALA A 100 -4.37 -14.68 -4.31
CA ALA A 100 -4.67 -14.95 -2.90
C ALA A 100 -5.83 -14.08 -2.37
N ALA A 101 -5.86 -12.81 -2.75
CA ALA A 101 -6.88 -11.87 -2.31
C ALA A 101 -8.26 -12.21 -2.90
N HIS A 102 -8.34 -12.57 -4.19
CA HIS A 102 -9.58 -13.04 -4.79
C HIS A 102 -10.07 -14.34 -4.18
N ALA A 103 -9.17 -15.33 -3.99
CA ALA A 103 -9.50 -16.56 -3.30
C ALA A 103 -10.04 -16.28 -1.89
N ARG A 104 -9.47 -15.35 -1.12
CA ARG A 104 -10.04 -14.95 0.18
C ARG A 104 -11.49 -14.44 0.04
N ILE A 105 -11.77 -13.56 -0.91
CA ILE A 105 -13.13 -13.04 -1.13
C ILE A 105 -14.08 -14.19 -1.47
N ASP A 106 -13.68 -15.11 -2.35
CA ASP A 106 -14.50 -16.26 -2.76
C ASP A 106 -14.86 -17.17 -1.56
N HIS A 107 -13.99 -17.24 -0.55
CA HIS A 107 -14.23 -17.99 0.69
C HIS A 107 -14.97 -17.17 1.77
N GLY A 108 -15.39 -15.93 1.49
CA GLY A 108 -16.10 -15.09 2.46
C GLY A 108 -15.27 -14.74 3.71
N ARG A 109 -13.94 -14.71 3.61
CA ARG A 109 -13.06 -14.43 4.76
C ARG A 109 -12.75 -12.94 4.90
N TYR A 110 -12.54 -12.51 6.15
CA TYR A 110 -12.07 -11.16 6.47
C TYR A 110 -10.72 -10.85 5.84
N ALA A 111 -10.54 -9.59 5.46
CA ALA A 111 -9.30 -9.09 4.93
C ALA A 111 -8.22 -9.00 6.02
N ALA A 112 -7.00 -8.68 5.61
CA ALA A 112 -5.91 -8.28 6.49
C ALA A 112 -5.26 -7.01 5.95
N PHE A 113 -4.68 -6.18 6.82
CA PHE A 113 -3.96 -4.98 6.39
C PHE A 113 -2.88 -5.30 5.36
N ALA A 114 -2.11 -6.36 5.61
CA ALA A 114 -1.07 -6.79 4.69
C ALA A 114 -1.60 -7.11 3.29
N GLU A 115 -2.88 -7.44 3.12
CA GLU A 115 -3.49 -7.70 1.81
C GLU A 115 -3.72 -6.43 1.01
N TYR A 116 -4.41 -5.44 1.59
CA TYR A 116 -4.97 -4.31 0.83
C TYR A 116 -4.33 -2.95 1.11
N ASP A 117 -3.65 -2.77 2.23
CA ASP A 117 -3.25 -1.45 2.70
C ASP A 117 -2.18 -0.74 1.83
N LEU A 118 -1.90 0.52 2.13
CA LEU A 118 -0.94 1.33 1.38
C LEU A 118 0.52 0.89 1.63
N LEU A 119 0.83 0.42 2.84
CA LEU A 119 2.22 0.20 3.27
C LEU A 119 2.77 -1.16 2.80
N ARG A 120 1.95 -2.20 2.91
CA ARG A 120 2.27 -3.62 2.68
C ARG A 120 1.35 -4.27 1.65
N GLY A 121 0.19 -3.67 1.41
CA GLY A 121 -0.85 -4.24 0.56
C GLY A 121 -0.81 -3.87 -0.91
N LEU A 122 -1.80 -4.40 -1.61
CA LEU A 122 -2.04 -4.19 -3.04
C LEU A 122 -2.28 -2.72 -3.40
N THR A 123 -2.75 -1.88 -2.47
CA THR A 123 -2.83 -0.42 -2.70
C THR A 123 -1.44 0.19 -2.88
N GLY A 124 -0.45 -0.21 -2.08
CA GLY A 124 0.93 0.25 -2.24
C GLY A 124 1.55 -0.17 -3.57
N LEU A 125 1.33 -1.43 -3.96
CA LEU A 125 1.77 -1.95 -5.25
C LEU A 125 1.07 -1.23 -6.41
N GLY A 126 -0.24 -1.00 -6.30
CA GLY A 126 -1.02 -0.23 -7.27
C GLY A 126 -0.53 1.22 -7.42
N ALA A 127 -0.13 1.87 -6.33
CA ALA A 127 0.46 3.21 -6.38
C ALA A 127 1.80 3.23 -7.12
N LEU A 128 2.64 2.20 -6.95
CA LEU A 128 3.88 2.05 -7.72
C LEU A 128 3.59 1.80 -9.20
N LEU A 129 2.67 0.87 -9.51
CA LEU A 129 2.26 0.53 -10.87
C LEU A 129 1.64 1.72 -11.59
N LEU A 130 0.82 2.52 -10.93
CA LEU A 130 0.25 3.76 -11.49
C LEU A 130 1.35 4.74 -11.94
N ARG A 131 2.52 4.74 -11.30
CA ARG A 131 3.64 5.62 -11.68
C ARG A 131 4.55 5.00 -12.73
N ARG A 132 4.70 3.68 -12.75
CA ARG A 132 5.65 2.99 -13.62
C ARG A 132 5.05 2.37 -14.88
N ARG A 133 3.87 1.77 -14.74
CA ARG A 133 3.16 0.98 -15.75
C ARG A 133 1.66 1.33 -15.76
N PRO A 134 1.28 2.60 -16.02
CA PRO A 134 -0.12 3.04 -15.96
C PRO A 134 -1.02 2.30 -16.97
N ASP A 135 -0.47 1.82 -18.08
CA ASP A 135 -1.20 1.06 -19.10
C ASP A 135 -1.09 -0.47 -18.90
N GLY A 136 -0.42 -0.91 -17.82
CA GLY A 136 -0.18 -2.31 -17.53
C GLY A 136 -1.41 -3.04 -16.97
N ASP A 137 -1.56 -4.30 -17.33
CA ASP A 137 -2.68 -5.14 -16.88
C ASP A 137 -2.71 -5.32 -15.36
N GLU A 138 -1.55 -5.37 -14.70
CA GLU A 138 -1.47 -5.52 -13.24
C GLU A 138 -2.13 -4.36 -12.50
N LEU A 139 -1.98 -3.12 -13.00
CA LEU A 139 -2.66 -1.98 -12.39
C LEU A 139 -4.17 -2.14 -12.50
N ARG A 140 -4.67 -2.49 -13.70
CA ARG A 140 -6.10 -2.71 -13.94
C ARG A 140 -6.67 -3.76 -12.98
N ARG A 141 -5.99 -4.89 -12.83
CA ARG A 141 -6.39 -5.97 -11.90
C ARG A 141 -6.33 -5.56 -10.43
N VAL A 142 -5.36 -4.71 -10.04
CA VAL A 142 -5.36 -4.11 -8.69
C VAL A 142 -6.59 -3.23 -8.48
N LEU A 143 -6.96 -2.39 -9.45
CA LEU A 143 -8.15 -1.54 -9.34
C LEU A 143 -9.43 -2.39 -9.28
N GLU A 144 -9.55 -3.44 -10.10
CA GLU A 144 -10.67 -4.41 -10.06
C GLU A 144 -10.77 -5.08 -8.69
N TYR A 145 -9.65 -5.53 -8.14
CA TYR A 145 -9.59 -6.07 -6.78
C TYR A 145 -10.04 -5.04 -5.74
N LEU A 146 -9.58 -3.78 -5.82
CA LEU A 146 -9.98 -2.74 -4.88
C LEU A 146 -11.46 -2.38 -4.99
N VAL A 147 -12.05 -2.43 -6.19
CA VAL A 147 -13.51 -2.33 -6.36
C VAL A 147 -14.20 -3.46 -5.63
N ARG A 148 -13.77 -4.71 -5.87
CA ARG A 148 -14.33 -5.91 -5.23
C ARG A 148 -14.17 -5.90 -3.70
N LEU A 149 -13.05 -5.38 -3.19
CA LEU A 149 -12.79 -5.21 -1.76
C LEU A 149 -13.84 -4.33 -1.06
N THR A 150 -14.46 -3.39 -1.78
CA THR A 150 -15.49 -2.52 -1.18
C THR A 150 -16.85 -3.19 -1.06
N GLU A 151 -17.07 -4.34 -1.69
CA GLU A 151 -18.35 -5.05 -1.62
C GLU A 151 -18.63 -5.51 -0.18
N PRO A 152 -19.88 -5.37 0.32
CA PRO A 152 -20.22 -5.84 1.66
C PRO A 152 -19.95 -7.34 1.81
N LEU A 153 -19.45 -7.71 2.99
CA LEU A 153 -19.22 -9.09 3.39
C LEU A 153 -20.30 -9.51 4.39
N THR A 154 -20.88 -10.68 4.18
CA THR A 154 -21.74 -11.33 5.18
C THR A 154 -20.86 -12.08 6.17
N ALA A 155 -20.82 -11.63 7.41
CA ALA A 155 -20.06 -12.27 8.48
C ALA A 155 -20.73 -13.57 8.96
N PRO A 156 -20.00 -14.46 9.68
CA PRO A 156 -20.56 -15.70 10.22
C PRO A 156 -21.76 -15.50 11.17
N ASP A 157 -21.87 -14.32 11.79
CA ASP A 157 -23.00 -13.90 12.63
C ASP A 157 -24.22 -13.40 11.81
N GLY A 158 -24.15 -13.46 10.47
CA GLY A 158 -25.18 -12.99 9.54
C GLY A 158 -25.18 -11.47 9.31
N ARG A 159 -24.33 -10.70 10.01
CA ARG A 159 -24.30 -9.24 9.88
C ARG A 159 -23.53 -8.82 8.63
N GLN A 160 -24.01 -7.76 7.98
CA GLN A 160 -23.28 -7.12 6.88
C GLN A 160 -22.15 -6.26 7.45
N ARG A 161 -20.94 -6.46 6.91
CA ARG A 161 -19.74 -5.69 7.27
C ARG A 161 -19.12 -5.11 6.01
N PRO A 162 -18.38 -3.99 6.09
CA PRO A 162 -17.54 -3.53 4.98
C PRO A 162 -16.61 -4.64 4.49
N GLY A 163 -16.38 -4.74 3.17
CA GLY A 163 -15.52 -5.79 2.62
C GLY A 163 -14.05 -5.71 3.04
N TRP A 164 -13.61 -4.56 3.57
CA TRP A 164 -12.28 -4.37 4.18
C TRP A 164 -12.27 -4.60 5.69
N TRP A 165 -13.28 -5.26 6.25
CA TRP A 165 -13.26 -5.68 7.65
C TRP A 165 -12.09 -6.63 7.90
N VAL A 166 -11.33 -6.40 8.97
CA VAL A 166 -10.21 -7.25 9.37
C VAL A 166 -10.50 -7.91 10.72
N GLY A 167 -10.14 -9.18 10.85
CA GLY A 167 -10.35 -9.97 12.07
C GLY A 167 -9.24 -9.85 13.12
N HIS A 168 -8.09 -9.29 12.75
CA HIS A 168 -6.99 -9.05 13.68
C HIS A 168 -7.12 -7.66 14.32
N ALA A 169 -6.47 -7.45 15.46
CA ALA A 169 -6.47 -6.15 16.11
C ALA A 169 -5.61 -5.12 15.37
N PRO A 170 -5.91 -3.81 15.49
CA PRO A 170 -5.12 -2.74 14.87
C PRO A 170 -3.77 -2.52 15.58
N THR A 171 -3.66 -2.98 16.83
CA THR A 171 -2.48 -2.85 17.68
C THR A 171 -2.17 -4.18 18.36
N ILE A 172 -1.06 -4.24 19.10
CA ILE A 172 -0.65 -5.43 19.88
C ILE A 172 -1.73 -5.80 20.93
N ASN A 173 -2.54 -4.83 21.36
CA ASN A 173 -3.66 -5.10 22.27
C ASN A 173 -4.86 -5.65 21.49
N SER A 174 -5.02 -6.97 21.51
CA SER A 174 -6.13 -7.69 20.86
C SER A 174 -7.51 -7.37 21.43
N ALA A 175 -7.58 -6.90 22.68
CA ALA A 175 -8.83 -6.54 23.34
C ALA A 175 -9.47 -5.25 22.77
N ALA A 176 -8.75 -4.48 21.94
CA ALA A 176 -9.25 -3.21 21.42
C ALA A 176 -10.38 -3.35 20.39
N THR A 177 -10.54 -4.52 19.77
CA THR A 177 -11.56 -4.77 18.71
C THR A 177 -12.04 -6.22 18.70
N PRO A 178 -12.80 -6.70 19.70
CA PRO A 178 -13.43 -8.02 19.64
C PRO A 178 -14.29 -8.15 18.39
N GLY A 179 -14.14 -9.24 17.63
CA GLY A 179 -14.85 -9.44 16.36
C GLY A 179 -14.28 -8.66 15.16
N GLY A 180 -13.25 -7.84 15.36
CA GLY A 180 -12.54 -7.13 14.29
C GLY A 180 -13.01 -5.69 14.07
N HIS A 181 -12.58 -5.09 12.96
CA HIS A 181 -12.85 -3.68 12.67
C HIS A 181 -12.67 -3.31 11.19
N ALA A 182 -13.25 -2.17 10.81
CA ALA A 182 -13.02 -1.47 9.54
C ALA A 182 -12.19 -0.20 9.78
N ASN A 183 -10.96 -0.18 9.29
CA ASN A 183 -10.04 0.94 9.46
C ASN A 183 -10.31 2.08 8.45
N ALA A 184 -10.34 3.32 8.93
CA ALA A 184 -10.61 4.51 8.12
C ALA A 184 -9.34 5.23 7.64
N GLY A 185 -8.16 4.92 8.21
CA GLY A 185 -6.91 5.65 7.98
C GLY A 185 -6.25 5.35 6.64
N LEU A 186 -5.33 6.22 6.22
CA LEU A 186 -4.68 6.12 4.90
C LEU A 186 -3.69 4.95 4.84
N ALA A 187 -2.92 4.74 5.92
CA ALA A 187 -1.86 3.75 5.96
C ALA A 187 -2.38 2.31 5.95
N HIS A 188 -3.43 2.03 6.73
CA HIS A 188 -3.95 0.68 7.00
C HIS A 188 -5.43 0.50 6.65
N GLY A 189 -6.12 1.57 6.27
CA GLY A 189 -7.57 1.58 6.09
C GLY A 189 -8.00 1.94 4.69
N ILE A 190 -9.31 2.12 4.55
CA ILE A 190 -9.98 2.26 3.26
C ILE A 190 -9.66 3.57 2.52
N THR A 191 -9.14 4.58 3.21
CA THR A 191 -8.74 5.83 2.55
C THR A 191 -7.49 5.68 1.69
N GLY A 192 -6.67 4.64 1.91
CA GLY A 192 -5.60 4.23 0.98
C GLY A 192 -6.15 3.80 -0.38
N PRO A 193 -6.97 2.74 -0.45
CA PRO A 193 -7.70 2.35 -1.65
C PRO A 193 -8.46 3.50 -2.31
N LEU A 194 -9.15 4.34 -1.53
CA LEU A 194 -9.85 5.53 -2.03
C LEU A 194 -8.91 6.46 -2.78
N ALA A 195 -7.75 6.78 -2.20
CA ALA A 195 -6.77 7.67 -2.83
C ALA A 195 -6.25 7.08 -4.14
N LEU A 196 -5.94 5.78 -4.18
CA LEU A 196 -5.47 5.13 -5.41
C LEU A 196 -6.55 5.12 -6.49
N LEU A 197 -7.78 4.72 -6.17
CA LEU A 197 -8.90 4.72 -7.11
C LEU A 197 -9.15 6.14 -7.65
N ALA A 198 -9.13 7.17 -6.79
CA ALA A 198 -9.32 8.55 -7.20
C ALA A 198 -8.17 9.06 -8.10
N LEU A 199 -6.93 8.72 -7.78
CA LEU A 199 -5.76 9.09 -8.58
C LEU A 199 -5.76 8.40 -9.95
N ALA A 200 -6.15 7.12 -10.02
CA ALA A 200 -6.33 6.41 -11.29
C ALA A 200 -7.42 7.07 -12.14
N LYS A 201 -8.59 7.37 -11.55
CA LYS A 201 -9.69 8.06 -12.23
C LYS A 201 -9.27 9.43 -12.77
N ARG A 202 -8.51 10.21 -11.99
CA ARG A 202 -7.97 11.52 -12.42
C ARG A 202 -7.03 11.43 -13.63
N ARG A 203 -6.45 10.25 -13.89
CA ARG A 203 -5.63 9.97 -15.07
C ARG A 203 -6.42 9.31 -16.21
N GLY A 204 -7.73 9.19 -16.09
CA GLY A 204 -8.58 8.51 -17.08
C GLY A 204 -8.50 6.98 -17.03
N ILE A 205 -7.90 6.41 -15.98
CA ILE A 205 -7.80 4.95 -15.80
C ILE A 205 -8.90 4.50 -14.84
N THR A 206 -9.88 3.77 -15.37
CA THR A 206 -11.02 3.24 -14.62
C THR A 206 -11.28 1.78 -14.99
N VAL A 207 -11.96 1.08 -14.09
CA VAL A 207 -12.45 -0.30 -14.30
C VAL A 207 -13.95 -0.37 -14.06
N ASP A 208 -14.58 -1.51 -14.32
CA ASP A 208 -15.98 -1.70 -14.01
C ASP A 208 -16.25 -1.51 -12.51
N GLY A 209 -17.32 -0.78 -12.17
CA GLY A 209 -17.69 -0.50 -10.78
C GLY A 209 -16.81 0.54 -10.06
N HIS A 210 -15.85 1.19 -10.74
CA HIS A 210 -14.91 2.15 -10.14
C HIS A 210 -15.59 3.30 -9.40
N ASP A 211 -16.57 3.94 -10.04
CA ASP A 211 -17.32 5.05 -9.44
C ASP A 211 -18.24 4.59 -8.31
N THR A 212 -18.83 3.40 -8.46
CA THR A 212 -19.62 2.79 -7.39
C THR A 212 -18.78 2.52 -6.15
N ALA A 213 -17.55 2.03 -6.32
CA ALA A 213 -16.61 1.81 -5.22
C ALA A 213 -16.23 3.13 -4.53
N LEU A 214 -15.88 4.17 -5.31
CA LEU A 214 -15.60 5.51 -4.77
C LEU A 214 -16.78 6.04 -3.94
N THR A 215 -17.99 6.01 -4.50
CA THR A 215 -19.21 6.45 -3.80
C THR A 215 -19.47 5.65 -2.53
N ARG A 216 -19.26 4.33 -2.56
CA ARG A 216 -19.45 3.45 -1.41
C ARG A 216 -18.50 3.80 -0.27
N ILE A 217 -17.22 4.01 -0.57
CA ILE A 217 -16.23 4.41 0.44
C ILE A 217 -16.58 5.78 1.01
N CYS A 218 -16.86 6.78 0.17
CA CYS A 218 -17.21 8.13 0.63
C CYS A 218 -18.46 8.12 1.52
N ARG A 219 -19.51 7.37 1.13
CA ARG A 219 -20.73 7.22 1.94
C ARG A 219 -20.42 6.62 3.31
N TRP A 220 -19.58 5.59 3.37
CA TRP A 220 -19.17 5.02 4.66
C TRP A 220 -18.39 6.02 5.51
N LEU A 221 -17.46 6.77 4.90
CA LEU A 221 -16.72 7.83 5.60
C LEU A 221 -17.66 8.93 6.13
N ASP A 222 -18.67 9.33 5.37
CA ASP A 222 -19.66 10.30 5.81
C ASP A 222 -20.51 9.79 6.99
N GLN A 223 -20.85 8.51 7.00
CA GLN A 223 -21.63 7.88 8.08
C GLN A 223 -20.87 7.84 9.41
N ILE A 224 -19.56 7.67 9.39
CA ILE A 224 -18.73 7.52 10.61
C ILE A 224 -18.16 8.85 11.10
N ARG A 225 -18.29 9.91 10.30
CA ARG A 225 -17.78 11.24 10.58
C ARG A 225 -18.37 11.78 11.88
N ARG A 226 -17.52 12.44 12.67
CA ARG A 226 -17.91 13.15 13.89
C ARG A 226 -17.69 14.65 13.69
N SER A 227 -18.74 15.42 13.86
CA SER A 227 -18.68 16.89 13.80
C SER A 227 -19.11 17.46 15.14
N ASP A 228 -18.25 18.30 15.73
CA ASP A 228 -18.56 19.07 16.92
C ASP A 228 -17.96 20.48 16.82
N HIS A 229 -17.99 21.24 17.91
CA HIS A 229 -17.46 22.61 17.98
C HIS A 229 -15.96 22.71 17.64
N ARG A 230 -15.20 21.60 17.63
CA ARG A 230 -13.77 21.57 17.27
C ARG A 230 -13.53 21.21 15.81
N GLY A 231 -14.60 21.04 15.03
CA GLY A 231 -14.55 20.71 13.62
C GLY A 231 -14.90 19.25 13.34
N THR A 232 -14.49 18.80 12.16
CA THR A 232 -14.85 17.50 11.62
C THR A 232 -13.68 16.53 11.75
N ARG A 233 -13.94 15.35 12.32
CA ARG A 233 -12.96 14.27 12.47
C ARG A 233 -13.57 12.91 12.09
N TRP A 234 -12.69 11.95 11.84
CA TRP A 234 -13.05 10.55 11.65
C TRP A 234 -12.45 9.72 12.77
N PRO A 235 -13.17 8.70 13.27
CA PRO A 235 -12.56 7.67 14.11
C PRO A 235 -11.47 6.94 13.30
N ARG A 236 -10.52 6.32 13.99
CA ARG A 236 -9.49 5.50 13.34
C ARG A 236 -10.11 4.26 12.73
N TRP A 237 -11.11 3.69 13.38
CA TRP A 237 -11.84 2.53 12.89
C TRP A 237 -13.26 2.44 13.47
N ILE A 238 -14.08 1.59 12.86
CA ILE A 238 -15.36 1.11 13.40
C ILE A 238 -15.21 -0.36 13.77
N SER A 239 -15.55 -0.73 15.00
CA SER A 239 -15.73 -2.12 15.44
C SER A 239 -17.21 -2.41 15.72
N ASP A 240 -17.51 -3.64 16.13
CA ASP A 240 -18.86 -4.01 16.59
C ASP A 240 -19.29 -3.25 17.86
N GLU A 241 -18.33 -2.75 18.64
CA GLU A 241 -18.55 -1.91 19.82
C GLU A 241 -18.74 -0.42 19.47
N GLY A 242 -18.45 -0.04 18.21
CA GLY A 242 -18.61 1.32 17.70
C GLY A 242 -17.31 1.97 17.23
N PRO A 243 -17.31 3.31 17.04
CA PRO A 243 -16.15 4.07 16.58
C PRO A 243 -15.10 4.29 17.68
N ALA A 244 -13.81 4.19 17.34
CA ALA A 244 -12.66 4.43 18.23
C ALA A 244 -11.47 5.16 17.58
#